data_AF-A0A947PUR7-F1
#
_entry.id   AF-A0A947PUR7-F1
#
_cell.length_a   1.000
_cell.length_b   1.000
_cell.length_c   1.000
_cell.angle_alpha   90.00
_cell.angle_beta   90.00
_cell.angle_gamma   90.00
#
_symmetry.space_group_name_H-M   'P 1'
#
loop_
_entity.id
_entity.type
_entity.pdbx_description
1 polymer ?
#
loop_
_entity_poly.entity_id
_entity_poly.type
_entity_poly.pdbx_seq_one_letter_code
_entity_poly.pdbx_strand_id
1 'polypeptide(L)'
;LNSAYNALSALSQQPYGPLVQVPGVTQVIADIVAECLAVAAADGVTIPGDVQAAVRGIATTMPGQFSSTAQDLARGKPSEIDHLNGYVVKRGAAVGVPTPLNHALQVLVKLAEMKGQRSAPTLG
;
A
#
# COMPACT_ATOMS: atom_id res chain seq x y z
N LEU A 1 -4.47 -5.77 2.56
CA LEU A 1 -5.00 -6.05 1.20
C LEU A 1 -5.05 -4.79 0.34
N ASN A 2 -5.80 -3.76 0.74
CA ASN A 2 -5.73 -2.44 0.09
C ASN A 2 -4.36 -1.75 0.20
N SER A 3 -3.47 -2.20 1.10
CA SER A 3 -2.11 -1.68 1.31
C SER A 3 -1.27 -1.64 0.03
N ALA A 4 -1.40 -2.62 -0.87
CA ALA A 4 -0.65 -2.67 -2.13
C ALA A 4 -1.07 -1.54 -3.10
N TYR A 5 -2.37 -1.40 -3.35
CA TYR A 5 -2.90 -0.32 -4.19
C TYR A 5 -2.68 1.05 -3.55
N ASN A 6 -2.82 1.16 -2.22
CA ASN A 6 -2.73 2.43 -1.52
C ASN A 6 -1.35 3.08 -1.69
N ALA A 7 -0.28 2.35 -1.41
CA ALA A 7 1.06 2.90 -1.52
C ALA A 7 1.42 3.21 -2.99
N LEU A 8 1.10 2.32 -3.93
CA LEU A 8 1.40 2.55 -5.35
C LEU A 8 0.61 3.73 -5.93
N SER A 9 -0.68 3.84 -5.61
CA SER A 9 -1.52 4.98 -6.00
C SER A 9 -1.01 6.28 -5.36
N ALA A 10 -0.57 6.25 -4.10
CA ALA A 10 -0.05 7.41 -3.40
C ALA A 10 1.28 7.92 -3.96
N LEU A 11 2.21 7.00 -4.26
CA LEU A 11 3.53 7.35 -4.80
C LEU A 11 3.46 7.85 -6.24
N SER A 12 2.57 7.28 -7.05
CA SER A 12 2.41 7.66 -8.46
C SER A 12 1.40 8.79 -8.70
N GLN A 13 0.55 9.08 -7.71
CA GLN A 13 -0.62 9.95 -7.85
C GLN A 13 -1.49 9.55 -9.07
N GLN A 14 -1.74 8.24 -9.20
CA GLN A 14 -2.59 7.66 -10.24
C GLN A 14 -3.78 6.89 -9.64
N PRO A 15 -4.92 6.85 -10.34
CA PRO A 15 -6.04 5.99 -9.96
C PRO A 15 -5.75 4.52 -10.32
N TYR A 16 -6.51 3.60 -9.73
CA TYR A 16 -6.22 2.15 -9.81
C TYR A 16 -6.23 1.57 -11.22
N GLY A 17 -7.14 2.02 -12.09
CA GLY A 17 -7.28 1.51 -13.45
C GLY A 17 -6.02 1.72 -14.30
N PRO A 18 -5.56 2.98 -14.50
CA PRO A 18 -4.30 3.26 -15.19
C PRO A 18 -3.08 2.62 -14.51
N LEU A 19 -3.06 2.59 -13.18
CA LEU A 19 -1.96 2.03 -12.40
C LEU A 19 -1.68 0.57 -12.76
N VAL A 20 -2.71 -0.26 -12.91
CA VAL A 20 -2.53 -1.69 -13.26
C VAL A 20 -2.21 -1.94 -14.73
N GLN A 21 -2.27 -0.91 -15.59
CA GLN A 21 -1.83 -1.04 -16.99
C GLN A 21 -0.30 -1.02 -17.13
N VAL A 22 0.42 -0.57 -16.11
CA VAL A 22 1.89 -0.54 -16.14
C VAL A 22 2.43 -1.97 -16.01
N PRO A 23 3.27 -2.44 -16.95
CA PRO A 23 3.85 -3.78 -16.88
C PRO A 23 4.54 -4.04 -15.54
N GLY A 24 4.22 -5.17 -14.91
CA GLY A 24 4.79 -5.59 -13.63
C GLY A 24 4.05 -5.10 -12.38
N VAL A 25 3.15 -4.11 -12.47
CA VAL A 25 2.42 -3.61 -11.30
C VAL A 25 1.51 -4.68 -10.68
N THR A 26 0.81 -5.45 -11.51
CA THR A 26 -0.04 -6.55 -11.00
C THR A 26 0.77 -7.63 -10.28
N GLN A 27 2.00 -7.90 -10.72
CA GLN A 27 2.90 -8.83 -10.05
C GLN A 27 3.35 -8.28 -8.69
N VAL A 28 3.78 -7.02 -8.63
CA VAL A 28 4.15 -6.35 -7.37
C VAL A 28 3.00 -6.37 -6.38
N ILE A 29 1.77 -6.09 -6.83
CA ILE A 29 0.57 -6.18 -5.99
C ILE A 29 0.38 -7.60 -5.45
N ALA A 30 0.51 -8.62 -6.31
CA ALA A 30 0.38 -10.01 -5.90
C ALA A 30 1.45 -10.42 -4.87
N ASP A 31 2.70 -9.96 -5.03
CA ASP A 31 3.81 -10.26 -4.13
C ASP A 31 3.61 -9.59 -2.75
N ILE A 32 3.15 -8.34 -2.73
CA ILE A 32 2.81 -7.64 -1.48
C ILE A 32 1.68 -8.36 -0.72
N VAL A 33 0.68 -8.85 -1.46
CA VAL A 33 -0.41 -9.64 -0.89
C VAL A 33 0.10 -10.97 -0.36
N ALA A 34 1.02 -11.63 -1.06
CA ALA A 34 1.65 -12.86 -0.59
C ALA A 34 2.40 -12.65 0.74
N GLU A 35 3.14 -11.54 0.91
CA GLU A 35 3.74 -11.19 2.20
C GLU A 35 2.68 -11.04 3.30
N CYS A 36 1.56 -10.37 3.02
CA CYS A 36 0.49 -10.20 4.01
C CYS A 36 -0.14 -11.54 4.41
N LEU A 37 -0.33 -12.44 3.45
CA LEU A 37 -0.88 -13.78 3.69
C LEU A 37 0.10 -14.65 4.46
N ALA A 38 1.40 -14.57 4.16
CA ALA A 38 2.43 -15.30 4.90
C ALA A 38 2.48 -14.87 6.37
N VAL A 39 2.40 -13.56 6.64
CA VAL A 39 2.32 -13.04 8.01
C VAL A 39 1.05 -13.52 8.70
N ALA A 40 -0.12 -13.43 8.05
CA ALA A 40 -1.38 -13.88 8.61
C ALA A 40 -1.36 -15.38 8.96
N ALA A 41 -0.83 -16.22 8.07
CA ALA A 41 -0.71 -17.66 8.30
C ALA A 41 0.21 -17.98 9.48
N ALA A 42 1.35 -17.29 9.60
CA ALA A 42 2.26 -17.44 10.74
C ALA A 42 1.63 -16.95 12.06
N ASP A 43 0.70 -16.01 12.00
CA ASP A 43 -0.12 -15.54 13.13
C ASP A 43 -1.32 -16.47 13.44
N GLY A 44 -1.45 -17.60 12.74
CA GLY A 44 -2.56 -18.54 12.94
C GLY A 44 -3.91 -18.04 12.39
N VAL A 45 -3.90 -17.01 11.55
CA VAL A 45 -5.10 -16.44 10.93
C VAL A 45 -5.30 -17.03 9.54
N THR A 46 -6.41 -17.76 9.37
CA THR A 46 -6.86 -18.23 8.06
C THR A 46 -7.77 -17.18 7.43
N ILE A 47 -7.37 -16.65 6.28
CA ILE A 47 -8.23 -15.76 5.49
C ILE A 47 -9.00 -16.61 4.47
N PRO A 48 -10.35 -16.67 4.56
CA PRO A 48 -11.14 -17.45 3.63
C PRO A 48 -11.18 -16.82 2.23
N GLY A 49 -11.25 -17.67 1.20
CA GLY A 49 -11.45 -17.26 -0.20
C GLY A 49 -10.17 -16.94 -0.97
N ASP A 50 -10.32 -16.63 -2.26
CA ASP A 50 -9.21 -16.23 -3.12
C ASP A 50 -8.95 -14.73 -2.99
N VAL A 51 -8.11 -14.41 -2.02
CA VAL A 51 -7.67 -13.06 -1.70
C VAL A 51 -6.99 -12.38 -2.91
N GLN A 52 -6.23 -13.14 -3.70
CA GLN A 52 -5.55 -12.60 -4.87
C GLN A 52 -6.55 -12.25 -5.97
N ALA A 53 -7.59 -13.07 -6.19
CA ALA A 53 -8.68 -12.74 -7.10
C ALA A 53 -9.44 -11.50 -6.66
N ALA A 54 -9.75 -11.38 -5.36
CA ALA A 54 -10.42 -10.20 -4.83
C ALA A 54 -9.62 -8.91 -5.11
N VAL A 55 -8.29 -8.96 -4.93
CA VAL A 55 -7.38 -7.84 -5.18
C VAL A 55 -7.29 -7.49 -6.68
N ARG A 56 -7.26 -8.48 -7.57
CA ARG A 56 -7.31 -8.24 -9.02
C ARG A 56 -8.60 -7.53 -9.44
N GLY A 57 -9.73 -7.85 -8.80
CA GLY A 57 -11.02 -7.25 -9.10
C GLY A 57 -11.13 -5.76 -8.75
N ILE A 58 -10.32 -5.25 -7.82
CA ILE A 58 -10.39 -3.86 -7.34
C ILE A 58 -10.22 -2.85 -8.47
N ALA A 59 -9.20 -3.03 -9.33
CA ALA A 59 -8.94 -2.10 -10.41
C ALA A 59 -10.05 -2.13 -11.49
N THR A 60 -10.77 -3.24 -11.61
CA THR A 60 -11.91 -3.37 -12.53
C THR A 60 -13.17 -2.73 -11.97
N THR A 61 -13.45 -2.89 -10.67
CA THR A 61 -14.67 -2.35 -10.05
C THR A 61 -14.55 -0.85 -9.75
N MET A 62 -13.34 -0.36 -9.51
CA MET A 62 -13.07 1.02 -9.12
C MET A 62 -11.90 1.64 -9.91
N PRO A 63 -11.96 1.68 -11.26
CA PRO A 63 -10.82 2.09 -12.08
C PRO A 63 -10.41 3.56 -11.89
N GLY A 64 -11.36 4.44 -11.56
CA GLY A 64 -11.11 5.86 -11.31
C GLY A 64 -10.71 6.20 -9.87
N GLN A 65 -10.65 5.20 -8.98
CA GLN A 65 -10.44 5.44 -7.56
C GLN A 65 -8.99 5.74 -7.25
N PHE A 66 -8.77 6.81 -6.46
CA PHE A 66 -7.52 7.09 -5.77
C PHE A 66 -7.58 6.52 -4.36
N SER A 67 -6.46 6.02 -3.85
CA SER A 67 -6.39 5.60 -2.46
C SER A 67 -6.54 6.78 -1.49
N SER A 68 -6.98 6.51 -0.26
CA SER A 68 -6.99 7.51 0.82
C SER A 68 -5.58 8.06 1.06
N THR A 69 -4.56 7.20 1.08
CA THR A 69 -3.15 7.59 1.18
C THR A 69 -2.75 8.57 0.08
N ALA A 70 -3.18 8.33 -1.18
CA ALA A 70 -2.90 9.27 -2.27
C ALA A 70 -3.55 10.64 -2.03
N GLN A 71 -4.79 10.66 -1.53
CA GLN A 71 -5.52 11.89 -1.22
C GLN A 71 -4.89 12.64 -0.04
N ASP A 72 -4.41 11.94 0.99
CA ASP A 72 -3.72 12.55 2.13
C ASP A 72 -2.42 13.20 1.69
N LEU A 73 -1.61 12.50 0.88
CA LEU A 73 -0.38 13.04 0.31
C LEU A 73 -0.66 14.27 -0.57
N ALA A 74 -1.69 14.22 -1.41
CA ALA A 74 -2.08 15.36 -2.25
C ALA A 74 -2.53 16.59 -1.43
N ARG A 75 -3.02 16.38 -0.20
CA ARG A 75 -3.43 17.43 0.73
C ARG A 75 -2.32 17.82 1.73
N GLY A 76 -1.13 17.24 1.62
CA GLY A 76 -0.03 17.46 2.57
C GLY A 76 -0.31 16.95 3.99
N LYS A 77 -1.24 16.01 4.15
CA LYS A 77 -1.60 15.42 5.44
C LYS A 77 -0.76 14.17 5.72
N PRO A 78 -0.50 13.84 7.01
CA PRO A 78 0.03 12.54 7.37
C PRO A 78 -0.92 11.43 6.90
N SER A 79 -0.37 10.33 6.37
CA SER A 79 -1.15 9.17 5.97
C SER A 79 -1.15 8.07 7.04
N GLU A 80 -2.01 7.07 6.86
CA GLU A 80 -2.08 5.89 7.73
C GLU A 80 -1.07 4.79 7.36
N ILE A 81 -0.01 5.09 6.61
CA ILE A 81 0.89 4.06 6.07
C ILE A 81 1.54 3.19 7.16
N ASP A 82 1.83 3.77 8.34
CA ASP A 82 2.37 3.05 9.49
C ASP A 82 1.36 2.03 10.06
N HIS A 83 0.06 2.27 9.91
CA HIS A 83 -1.00 1.35 10.32
C HIS A 83 -1.38 0.34 9.24
N LEU A 84 -0.97 0.58 7.98
CA LEU A 84 -1.19 -0.31 6.86
C LEU A 84 0.03 -1.21 6.62
N ASN A 85 0.97 -0.75 5.80
CA ASN A 85 2.19 -1.50 5.50
C ASN A 85 3.08 -1.64 6.74
N GLY A 86 3.16 -0.60 7.59
CA GLY A 86 3.93 -0.66 8.82
C GLY A 86 3.42 -1.69 9.83
N TYR A 87 2.11 -1.96 9.87
CA TYR A 87 1.54 -3.03 10.68
C TYR A 87 2.03 -4.40 10.19
N VAL A 88 1.98 -4.65 8.87
CA VAL A 88 2.47 -5.91 8.27
C VAL A 88 3.95 -6.11 8.57
N VAL A 89 4.77 -5.06 8.45
CA VAL A 89 6.20 -5.10 8.78
C VAL A 89 6.43 -5.48 10.24
N LYS A 90 5.73 -4.80 11.15
CA LYS A 90 5.82 -5.06 12.60
C LYS A 90 5.40 -6.48 12.95
N ARG A 91 4.30 -6.98 12.38
CA ARG A 91 3.83 -8.35 12.60
C ARG A 91 4.79 -9.36 12.00
N GLY A 92 5.25 -9.18 10.76
CA GLY A 92 6.21 -10.07 10.11
C GLY A 92 7.49 -10.24 10.94
N ALA A 93 8.04 -9.15 11.47
CA ALA A 93 9.18 -9.21 12.38
C ALA A 93 8.89 -10.03 13.65
N ALA A 94 7.68 -9.92 14.23
CA ALA A 94 7.30 -10.65 15.43
C ALA A 94 7.13 -12.16 15.21
N VAL A 95 6.76 -12.59 13.99
CA VAL A 95 6.57 -14.01 13.64
C VAL A 95 7.67 -14.60 12.76
N GLY A 96 8.75 -13.86 12.52
CA GLY A 96 9.89 -14.33 11.71
C GLY A 96 9.59 -14.44 10.21
N VAL A 97 8.62 -13.69 9.69
CA VAL A 97 8.26 -13.67 8.26
C VAL A 97 8.83 -12.40 7.61
N PRO A 98 9.68 -12.51 6.56
CA PRO A 98 10.16 -11.37 5.80
C PRO A 98 9.04 -10.61 5.10
N THR A 99 9.08 -9.28 5.15
CA THR A 99 8.11 -8.38 4.52
C THR A 99 8.78 -7.22 3.75
N PRO A 100 9.76 -7.51 2.87
CA PRO A 100 10.59 -6.48 2.24
C PRO A 100 9.79 -5.48 1.38
N LEU A 101 8.76 -5.90 0.66
CA LEU A 101 7.96 -5.00 -0.17
C LEU A 101 7.08 -4.08 0.68
N ASN A 102 6.45 -4.62 1.73
CA ASN A 102 5.71 -3.79 2.67
C ASN A 102 6.63 -2.76 3.38
N HIS A 103 7.83 -3.17 3.78
CA HIS A 103 8.82 -2.26 4.37
C HIS A 103 9.25 -1.17 3.39
N ALA A 104 9.60 -1.52 2.15
CA ALA A 104 9.97 -0.56 1.13
C ALA A 104 8.85 0.46 0.87
N LEU A 105 7.61 0.00 0.71
CA LEU A 105 6.47 0.89 0.48
C LEU A 105 6.17 1.80 1.67
N GLN A 106 6.28 1.30 2.90
CA GLN A 106 6.13 2.12 4.10
C GLN A 106 7.13 3.29 4.07
N VAL A 107 8.41 3.00 3.85
CA VAL A 107 9.46 4.02 3.83
C VAL A 107 9.27 5.00 2.67
N LEU A 108 8.98 4.51 1.46
CA LEU A 108 8.81 5.35 0.29
C LEU A 108 7.65 6.34 0.43
N VAL A 109 6.52 5.91 1.00
CA VAL A 109 5.38 6.81 1.25
C VAL A 109 5.75 7.87 2.27
N LYS A 110 6.44 7.52 3.37
CA LYS A 110 6.91 8.51 4.36
C LYS A 110 7.89 9.52 3.75
N LEU A 111 8.76 9.08 2.83
CA LEU A 111 9.63 9.99 2.07
C LEU A 111 8.83 10.93 1.16
N ALA A 112 7.72 10.47 0.59
CA ALA A 112 6.83 11.30 -0.22
C ALA A 112 6.06 12.32 0.64
N GLU A 113 5.64 11.96 1.85
CA GLU A 113 5.02 12.89 2.82
C GLU A 113 5.94 14.07 3.15
N MET A 114 7.24 13.81 3.35
CA MET A 114 8.24 14.86 3.60
C MET A 114 8.32 15.90 2.46
N LYS A 115 8.14 15.47 1.20
CA LYS A 115 8.15 16.38 0.04
C LYS A 115 6.91 17.28 0.02
N GLY A 116 5.74 16.73 0.36
CA GLY A 116 4.49 17.49 0.44
C GLY A 116 4.50 18.53 1.55
N GLN A 117 5.04 18.20 2.71
CA GLN A 117 5.10 19.09 3.88
C GLN A 117 6.05 20.28 3.69
N ARG A 118 7.13 20.11 2.92
CA ARG A 118 8.07 21.20 2.57
C ARG A 118 7.49 22.25 1.62
N SER A 119 6.35 21.95 0.97
CA SER A 119 5.72 22.81 -0.02
C SER A 119 4.60 23.68 0.57
N ALA A 120 4.22 23.48 1.85
CA ALA A 120 3.27 24.34 2.53
C ALA A 120 3.98 25.66 2.91
N PRO A 121 3.47 26.84 2.48
CA PRO A 121 4.09 28.10 2.85
C PRO A 121 4.03 28.25 4.36
N THR A 122 5.17 28.60 4.96
CA THR A 122 5.23 29.05 6.35
C THR A 122 4.34 30.27 6.47
N LEU A 123 3.15 30.12 7.05
CA LEU A 123 2.34 31.26 7.49
C LEU A 123 3.17 31.93 8.59
N GLY A 124 3.66 33.14 8.27
CA GLY A 124 4.45 33.98 9.17
C GLY A 124 3.64 34.59 10.29
#